data_AF-A0A920F1P1-F1
#
_entry.id   AF-A0A920F1P1-F1
#
_cell.length_a   1.000
_cell.length_b   1.000
_cell.length_c   1.000
_cell.angle_alpha   90.00
_cell.angle_beta   90.00
_cell.angle_gamma   90.00
#
_symmetry.space_group_name_H-M   'P 1'
#
loop_
_entity.id
_entity.type
_entity.pdbx_description
1 polymer ?
#
loop_
_entity_poly.entity_id
_entity_poly.type
_entity_poly.pdbx_seq_one_letter_code
_entity_poly.pdbx_strand_id
1 'polypeptide(L)'
;MTERKAFLDTWKFFAIAALPGFLSNFWVILRSPSFLNTEDFIEWAVLTSSVVLLCCLSQLGIKPGYMQEVTDKGVNNRYSALTSSVCVLSVTGLLAGISLVCLFKSLNYFQLWTNTSVLFSLPIFCLTTNLYVIFQTDMRIRQKAQELAKLSIIQTMVSLIIFEAMLATGFDFLLSVFLSSGISNGIICILLSFSLRMPIKWNTT
;
A
#
# COMPACT_ATOMS: atom_id res chain seq x y z
N MET A 1 -12.00 -22.28 24.17
CA MET A 1 -11.40 -22.39 22.81
C MET A 1 -9.90 -22.28 23.00
N THR A 2 -9.09 -23.29 22.67
CA THR A 2 -7.65 -23.29 22.99
C THR A 2 -6.91 -22.21 22.19
N GLU A 3 -6.04 -21.42 22.83
CA GLU A 3 -5.28 -20.31 22.21
C GLU A 3 -4.58 -20.73 20.91
N ARG A 4 -4.10 -21.97 20.85
CA ARG A 4 -3.50 -22.58 19.64
C ARG A 4 -4.46 -22.60 18.44
N LYS A 5 -5.75 -22.86 18.66
CA LYS A 5 -6.76 -22.89 17.58
C LYS A 5 -7.06 -21.47 17.07
N ALA A 6 -7.18 -20.49 17.97
CA ALA A 6 -7.35 -19.08 17.60
C ALA A 6 -6.12 -18.52 16.85
N PHE A 7 -4.91 -18.91 17.25
CA PHE A 7 -3.68 -18.55 16.56
C PHE A 7 -3.62 -19.14 15.15
N LEU A 8 -3.91 -20.43 14.99
CA LEU A 8 -3.93 -21.12 13.68
C LEU A 8 -4.98 -20.53 12.73
N ASP A 9 -6.18 -20.22 13.24
CA ASP A 9 -7.23 -19.59 12.44
C ASP A 9 -6.80 -18.20 11.94
N THR A 10 -6.10 -17.43 12.78
CA THR A 10 -5.57 -16.11 12.39
C THR A 10 -4.46 -16.24 11.33
N TRP A 11 -3.55 -17.20 11.48
CA TRP A 11 -2.47 -17.48 10.52
C TRP A 11 -3.00 -17.88 9.14
N LYS A 12 -4.07 -18.69 9.11
CA LYS A 12 -4.75 -19.04 7.86
C LYS A 12 -5.21 -17.80 7.10
N PHE A 13 -5.83 -16.83 7.78
CA PHE A 13 -6.28 -15.60 7.13
C PHE A 13 -5.11 -14.70 6.69
N PHE A 14 -3.98 -14.71 7.41
CA PHE A 14 -2.77 -14.03 6.95
C PHE A 14 -2.24 -14.63 5.64
N ALA A 15 -2.15 -15.95 5.56
CA ALA A 15 -1.72 -16.62 4.33
C ALA A 15 -2.66 -16.31 3.15
N ILE A 16 -3.98 -16.36 3.38
CA ILE A 16 -4.98 -16.01 2.37
C ILE A 16 -4.87 -14.54 1.96
N ALA A 17 -4.59 -13.63 2.89
CA ALA A 17 -4.44 -12.21 2.60
C ALA A 17 -3.16 -11.90 1.79
N ALA A 18 -2.13 -12.74 1.88
CA ALA A 18 -0.86 -12.57 1.16
C ALA A 18 -0.91 -13.08 -0.29
N LEU A 19 -1.71 -14.12 -0.56
CA LEU A 19 -1.85 -14.73 -1.89
C LEU A 19 -2.22 -13.73 -3.01
N PRO A 20 -3.19 -12.81 -2.84
CA PRO A 20 -3.55 -11.83 -3.85
C PRO A 20 -2.37 -10.96 -4.28
N GLY A 21 -1.61 -10.43 -3.32
CA GLY A 21 -0.43 -9.62 -3.62
C GLY A 21 0.64 -10.38 -4.39
N PHE A 22 0.88 -11.66 -4.02
CA PHE A 22 1.80 -12.53 -4.77
C PHE A 22 1.32 -12.77 -6.21
N LEU A 23 0.05 -13.14 -6.40
CA LEU A 23 -0.52 -13.38 -7.72
C LEU A 23 -0.52 -12.14 -8.60
N SER A 24 -0.78 -10.96 -8.01
CA SER A 24 -0.70 -9.68 -8.70
C SER A 24 0.70 -9.41 -9.23
N ASN A 25 1.72 -9.58 -8.39
CA ASN A 25 3.11 -9.38 -8.79
C ASN A 25 3.54 -10.38 -9.86
N PHE A 26 3.12 -11.64 -9.73
CA PHE A 26 3.38 -12.66 -10.75
C PHE A 26 2.75 -12.27 -12.09
N TRP A 27 1.50 -11.78 -12.09
CA TRP A 27 0.82 -11.32 -13.30
C TRP A 27 1.56 -10.16 -13.97
N VAL A 28 1.96 -9.14 -13.20
CA VAL A 28 2.72 -7.99 -13.71
C VAL A 28 4.05 -8.44 -14.32
N ILE A 29 4.79 -9.33 -13.65
CA ILE A 29 6.04 -9.88 -14.18
C ILE A 29 5.81 -10.65 -15.48
N LEU A 30 4.74 -11.46 -15.55
CA LEU A 30 4.41 -12.24 -16.74
C LEU A 30 4.05 -11.34 -17.94
N ARG A 31 3.41 -10.19 -17.71
CA ARG A 31 3.09 -9.21 -18.75
C ARG A 31 4.29 -8.38 -19.19
N SER A 32 5.26 -8.16 -18.30
CA SER A 32 6.41 -7.27 -18.52
C SER A 32 7.17 -7.47 -19.84
N PRO A 33 7.45 -8.70 -20.34
CA PRO A 33 8.24 -8.88 -21.57
C PRO A 33 7.52 -8.40 -22.84
N SER A 34 6.20 -8.25 -22.80
CA SER A 34 5.42 -7.75 -23.93
C SER A 34 5.46 -6.21 -24.05
N PHE A 35 5.96 -5.52 -23.02
CA PHE A 35 5.88 -4.06 -22.92
C PHE A 35 7.20 -3.37 -22.56
N LEU A 36 8.15 -4.07 -21.93
CA LEU A 36 9.42 -3.50 -21.49
C LEU A 36 10.56 -3.97 -22.38
N ASN A 37 11.36 -3.02 -22.87
CA ASN A 37 12.67 -3.32 -23.41
C ASN A 37 13.67 -3.55 -22.25
N THR A 38 14.89 -3.98 -22.58
CA THR A 38 15.94 -4.25 -21.57
C THR A 38 16.28 -3.02 -20.73
N GLU A 39 16.28 -1.83 -21.32
CA GLU A 39 16.53 -0.57 -20.62
C GLU A 39 15.37 -0.22 -19.66
N ASP A 40 14.12 -0.30 -20.12
CA ASP A 40 12.92 -0.04 -19.30
C ASP A 40 12.80 -1.02 -18.11
N PHE A 41 13.28 -2.25 -18.30
CA PHE A 41 13.32 -3.25 -17.24
C PHE A 41 14.30 -2.88 -16.12
N ILE A 42 15.48 -2.34 -16.47
CA ILE A 42 16.45 -1.85 -15.49
C ILE A 42 15.87 -0.63 -14.75
N GLU A 43 15.27 0.31 -15.49
CA GLU A 43 14.58 1.46 -14.92
C GLU A 43 13.49 1.03 -13.93
N TRP A 44 12.69 0.03 -14.28
CA TRP A 44 11.67 -0.55 -13.40
C TRP A 44 12.25 -1.12 -12.10
N ALA A 45 13.36 -1.87 -12.17
CA ALA A 45 14.01 -2.44 -11.00
C ALA A 45 14.57 -1.36 -10.05
N VAL A 46 15.23 -0.34 -10.61
CA VAL A 46 15.79 0.80 -9.85
C VAL A 46 14.68 1.63 -9.21
N LEU A 47 13.59 1.89 -9.94
CA LEU A 47 12.46 2.63 -9.40
C LEU A 47 11.76 1.86 -8.29
N THR A 48 11.47 0.57 -8.51
CA THR A 48 10.79 -0.27 -7.51
C THR A 48 11.58 -0.36 -6.21
N SER A 49 12.90 -0.55 -6.30
CA SER A 49 13.77 -0.59 -5.10
C SER A 49 13.84 0.76 -4.38
N SER A 50 13.95 1.88 -5.12
CA SER A 50 13.94 3.23 -4.55
C SER A 50 12.62 3.55 -3.85
N VAL A 51 11.51 3.16 -4.46
CA VAL A 51 10.16 3.30 -3.90
C VAL A 51 10.02 2.50 -2.61
N VAL A 52 10.45 1.23 -2.59
CA VAL A 52 10.40 0.40 -1.38
C VAL A 52 11.20 1.04 -0.26
N LEU A 53 12.42 1.50 -0.53
CA LEU A 53 13.27 2.14 0.47
C LEU A 53 12.62 3.38 1.08
N LEU A 54 12.16 4.32 0.25
CA LEU A 54 11.57 5.56 0.73
C LEU A 54 10.21 5.36 1.39
N CYS A 55 9.40 4.41 0.91
CA CYS A 55 8.18 4.00 1.59
C CYS A 55 8.49 3.44 2.99
N CYS A 56 9.49 2.55 3.13
CA CYS A 56 9.90 2.02 4.44
C CYS A 56 10.35 3.14 5.39
N LEU A 57 11.18 4.07 4.91
CA LEU A 57 11.64 5.20 5.72
C LEU A 57 10.48 6.11 6.15
N SER A 58 9.55 6.40 5.24
CA SER A 58 8.41 7.28 5.52
C SER A 58 7.41 6.73 6.56
N GLN A 59 7.46 5.41 6.82
CA GLN A 59 6.57 4.72 7.76
C GLN A 59 7.27 4.33 9.08
N LEU A 60 8.58 4.57 9.19
CA LEU A 60 9.41 4.08 10.28
C LEU A 60 8.94 4.63 11.63
N GLY A 61 8.77 3.75 12.61
CA GLY A 61 8.34 4.11 13.96
C GLY A 61 6.86 4.47 14.13
N ILE A 62 6.17 4.90 13.07
CA ILE A 62 4.76 5.34 13.16
C ILE A 62 3.82 4.16 13.43
N LYS A 63 4.01 3.06 12.70
CA LYS A 63 3.21 1.84 12.88
C LYS A 63 3.32 1.25 14.30
N PRO A 64 4.54 0.96 14.84
CA PRO A 64 4.65 0.48 16.21
C PRO A 64 4.20 1.53 17.24
N GLY A 65 4.45 2.82 16.99
CA GLY A 65 3.98 3.90 17.85
C GLY A 65 2.45 3.94 17.97
N TYR A 66 1.73 3.80 16.85
CA TYR A 66 0.26 3.70 16.87
C TYR A 66 -0.23 2.47 17.65
N MET A 67 0.39 1.30 17.43
CA MET A 67 0.02 0.08 18.15
C MET A 67 0.20 0.26 19.66
N GLN A 68 1.33 0.82 20.09
CA GLN A 68 1.62 1.06 21.49
C GLN A 68 0.65 2.07 22.11
N GLU A 69 0.37 3.19 21.43
CA GLU A 69 -0.55 4.21 21.91
C GLU A 69 -1.98 3.65 22.16
N VAL A 70 -2.48 2.79 21.26
CA VAL A 70 -3.80 2.16 21.42
C VAL A 70 -3.81 1.11 22.53
N THR A 71 -2.71 0.38 22.72
CA THR A 71 -2.57 -0.59 23.81
C THR A 71 -2.47 0.12 25.17
N ASP A 72 -1.69 1.19 25.27
CA ASP A 72 -1.39 1.87 26.53
C ASP A 72 -2.52 2.80 26.99
N LYS A 73 -3.11 3.59 26.09
CA LYS A 73 -4.18 4.56 26.44
C LYS A 73 -5.60 4.02 26.26
N GLY A 74 -5.72 2.79 25.75
CA GLY A 74 -7.00 2.11 25.54
C GLY A 74 -7.82 2.66 24.37
N VAL A 75 -8.93 1.95 24.09
CA VAL A 75 -9.77 2.12 22.89
C VAL A 75 -10.34 3.54 22.73
N ASN A 76 -10.53 4.26 23.83
CA ASN A 76 -11.15 5.59 23.83
C ASN A 76 -10.30 6.65 23.08
N ASN A 77 -8.97 6.51 23.08
CA ASN A 77 -8.07 7.42 22.36
C ASN A 77 -7.68 6.93 20.97
N ARG A 78 -8.13 5.74 20.55
CA ARG A 78 -7.81 5.13 19.25
C ARG A 78 -8.11 6.05 18.08
N TYR A 79 -9.28 6.68 18.08
CA TYR A 79 -9.69 7.54 16.96
C TYR A 79 -8.77 8.75 16.79
N SER A 80 -8.37 9.37 17.91
CA SER A 80 -7.42 10.49 17.91
C SER A 80 -6.04 10.02 17.45
N ALA A 81 -5.52 8.92 18.01
CA ALA A 81 -4.24 8.33 17.63
C ALA A 81 -4.18 7.94 16.14
N LEU A 82 -5.27 7.37 15.61
CA LEU A 82 -5.38 6.98 14.22
C LEU A 82 -5.43 8.20 13.30
N THR A 83 -6.19 9.23 13.67
CA THR A 83 -6.28 10.47 12.89
C THR A 83 -4.91 11.17 12.82
N SER A 84 -4.20 11.24 13.95
CA SER A 84 -2.82 11.75 14.00
C SER A 84 -1.88 10.93 13.11
N SER A 85 -1.94 9.60 13.22
CA SER A 85 -1.10 8.70 12.42
C SER A 85 -1.38 8.84 10.92
N VAL A 86 -2.65 8.95 10.52
CA VAL A 86 -3.08 9.20 9.15
C VAL A 86 -2.54 10.53 8.63
N CYS A 87 -2.59 11.58 9.44
CA CYS A 87 -2.06 12.90 9.08
C CYS A 87 -0.54 12.85 8.86
N VAL A 88 0.21 12.31 9.82
CA VAL A 88 1.67 12.17 9.72
C VAL A 88 2.06 11.33 8.51
N LEU A 89 1.42 10.17 8.33
CA LEU A 89 1.73 9.27 7.20
C LEU A 89 1.35 9.84 5.84
N SER A 90 0.34 10.70 5.79
CA SER A 90 -0.02 11.43 4.57
C SER A 90 1.09 12.41 4.18
N VAL A 91 1.60 13.18 5.15
CA VAL A 91 2.70 14.13 4.92
C VAL A 91 3.98 13.39 4.57
N THR A 92 4.38 12.37 5.33
CA THR A 92 5.61 11.62 5.05
C THR A 92 5.52 10.85 3.73
N GLY A 93 4.35 10.33 3.37
CA GLY A 93 4.11 9.65 2.09
C GLY A 93 4.22 10.59 0.90
N LEU A 94 3.61 11.77 0.98
CA LEU A 94 3.75 12.80 -0.05
C LEU A 94 5.19 13.27 -0.19
N LEU A 95 5.89 13.53 0.92
CA LEU A 95 7.30 13.93 0.90
C LEU A 95 8.19 12.84 0.28
N ALA A 96 7.94 11.56 0.60
CA ALA A 96 8.65 10.44 -0.01
C ALA A 96 8.44 10.41 -1.53
N GLY A 97 7.19 10.51 -2.00
CA GLY A 97 6.89 10.54 -3.43
C GLY A 97 7.47 11.76 -4.14
N ILE A 98 7.40 12.95 -3.55
CA ILE A 98 8.02 14.17 -4.10
C ILE A 98 9.55 14.01 -4.17
N SER A 99 10.18 13.43 -3.14
CA SER A 99 11.63 13.20 -3.14
C SER A 99 12.07 12.25 -4.26
N LEU A 100 11.28 11.20 -4.55
CA LEU A 100 11.50 10.33 -5.71
C LEU A 100 11.37 11.10 -7.02
N VAL A 101 10.32 11.92 -7.17
CA VAL A 101 10.14 12.77 -8.36
C VAL A 101 11.35 13.67 -8.57
N CYS A 102 11.84 14.33 -7.52
CA CYS A 102 13.04 15.16 -7.60
C CYS A 102 14.27 14.35 -8.01
N LEU A 103 14.48 13.18 -7.42
CA LEU A 103 15.62 12.30 -7.71
C LEU A 103 15.62 11.85 -9.17
N PHE A 104 14.53 11.27 -9.65
CA PHE A 104 14.46 10.75 -11.02
C PHE A 104 14.38 11.87 -12.06
N LYS A 105 13.81 13.04 -11.73
CA LYS A 105 13.87 14.21 -12.60
C LYS A 105 15.31 14.74 -12.72
N SER A 106 16.10 14.67 -11.65
CA SER A 106 17.53 14.99 -11.70
C SER A 106 18.28 13.97 -12.56
N LEU A 107 17.98 12.67 -12.47
CA LEU A 107 18.58 11.64 -13.32
C LEU A 107 18.23 11.84 -14.80
N ASN A 108 16.98 12.22 -15.09
CA ASN A 108 16.54 12.56 -16.45
C ASN A 108 17.30 13.77 -17.01
N TYR A 109 17.59 14.78 -16.18
CA TYR A 109 18.43 15.92 -16.59
C TYR A 109 19.85 15.47 -17.02
N PHE A 110 20.40 14.45 -16.39
CA PHE A 110 21.68 13.83 -16.78
C PHE A 110 21.55 12.77 -17.89
N GLN A 111 20.37 12.61 -18.50
CA GLN A 111 20.08 11.59 -19.51
C GLN A 111 20.30 10.14 -19.04
N LEU A 112 20.25 9.91 -17.72
CA LEU A 112 20.37 8.57 -17.09
C LEU A 112 19.02 7.89 -16.85
N TRP A 113 17.93 8.58 -17.15
CA TRP A 113 16.57 8.11 -16.95
C TRP A 113 15.69 8.64 -18.08
N THR A 114 14.85 7.78 -18.67
CA THR A 114 14.06 8.12 -19.84
C THR A 114 12.57 8.17 -19.54
N ASN A 115 12.05 7.28 -18.69
CA ASN A 115 10.60 7.18 -18.47
C ASN A 115 10.06 8.22 -17.49
N THR A 116 9.74 9.42 -17.97
CA THR A 116 9.19 10.49 -17.11
C THR A 116 7.71 10.33 -16.78
N SER A 117 7.00 9.46 -17.49
CA SER A 117 5.54 9.34 -17.37
C SER A 117 5.11 8.86 -15.98
N VAL A 118 5.88 7.93 -15.41
CA VAL A 118 5.62 7.34 -14.09
C VAL A 118 5.81 8.35 -12.94
N LEU A 119 6.59 9.42 -13.13
CA LEU A 119 6.94 10.36 -12.05
C LEU A 119 5.69 11.01 -11.44
N PHE A 120 4.67 11.31 -12.24
CA PHE A 120 3.43 11.88 -11.75
C PHE A 120 2.68 10.95 -10.78
N SER A 121 2.79 9.62 -10.95
CA SER A 121 2.07 8.66 -10.10
C SER A 121 2.74 8.42 -8.75
N LEU A 122 4.03 8.72 -8.61
CA LEU A 122 4.81 8.40 -7.39
C LEU A 122 4.27 9.09 -6.13
N PRO A 123 3.94 10.40 -6.11
CA PRO A 123 3.34 11.03 -4.93
C PRO A 123 2.04 10.39 -4.51
N ILE A 124 1.18 10.05 -5.47
CA ILE A 124 -0.12 9.42 -5.22
C ILE A 124 0.10 8.01 -4.66
N PHE A 125 0.97 7.23 -5.28
CA PHE A 125 1.29 5.87 -4.87
C PHE A 125 1.88 5.81 -3.45
N CYS A 126 2.86 6.66 -3.13
CA CYS A 126 3.49 6.70 -1.81
C CYS A 126 2.49 7.14 -0.73
N LEU A 127 1.68 8.17 -1.01
CA LEU A 127 0.61 8.61 -0.11
C LEU A 127 -0.37 7.47 0.19
N THR A 128 -0.94 6.85 -0.83
CA THR A 128 -1.98 5.83 -0.62
C THR A 128 -1.42 4.55 -0.03
N THR A 129 -0.17 4.19 -0.32
CA THR A 129 0.52 3.05 0.31
C THR A 129 0.70 3.29 1.81
N ASN A 130 1.16 4.48 2.21
CA ASN A 130 1.32 4.82 3.62
C ASN A 130 0.00 4.80 4.39
N LEU A 131 -1.05 5.39 3.80
CA LEU A 131 -2.39 5.35 4.36
C LEU A 131 -2.92 3.92 4.49
N TYR A 132 -2.73 3.11 3.46
CA TYR A 132 -3.18 1.73 3.46
C TYR A 132 -2.55 0.93 4.60
N VAL A 133 -1.24 1.11 4.86
CA VAL A 133 -0.53 0.42 5.94
C VAL A 133 -1.10 0.74 7.32
N ILE A 134 -1.44 1.99 7.61
CA ILE A 134 -2.01 2.34 8.92
C ILE A 134 -3.43 1.81 9.09
N PHE A 135 -4.25 1.86 8.05
CA PHE A 135 -5.59 1.27 8.07
C PHE A 135 -5.53 -0.27 8.22
N GLN A 136 -4.59 -0.93 7.55
CA GLN A 136 -4.35 -2.36 7.77
C GLN A 136 -3.94 -2.64 9.22
N THR A 137 -3.05 -1.81 9.77
CA THR A 137 -2.59 -1.94 11.16
C THR A 137 -3.75 -1.80 12.14
N ASP A 138 -4.59 -0.80 11.92
CA ASP A 138 -5.82 -0.59 12.70
C ASP A 138 -6.77 -1.81 12.64
N MET A 139 -7.00 -2.36 11.44
CA MET A 139 -7.83 -3.56 11.28
C MET A 139 -7.25 -4.79 12.00
N ARG A 140 -5.91 -4.91 12.06
CA ARG A 140 -5.23 -5.97 12.82
C ARG A 140 -5.40 -5.79 14.33
N ILE A 141 -5.27 -4.56 14.86
CA ILE A 141 -5.52 -4.28 16.29
C ILE A 141 -6.95 -4.64 16.66
N ARG A 142 -7.92 -4.42 15.75
CA ARG A 142 -9.33 -4.82 15.94
C ARG A 142 -9.60 -6.31 15.77
N GLN A 143 -8.56 -7.13 15.56
CA GLN A 143 -8.65 -8.57 15.30
C GLN A 143 -9.55 -8.93 14.09
N LYS A 144 -9.66 -8.04 13.10
CA LYS A 144 -10.49 -8.25 11.89
C LYS A 144 -9.70 -8.89 10.74
N ALA A 145 -8.97 -9.97 11.02
CA ALA A 145 -8.10 -10.63 10.05
C ALA A 145 -8.86 -11.17 8.82
N GLN A 146 -10.09 -11.67 9.01
CA GLN A 146 -10.94 -12.15 7.91
C GLN A 146 -11.37 -11.02 6.96
N GLU A 147 -11.77 -9.87 7.51
CA GLU A 147 -12.12 -8.70 6.70
C GLU A 147 -10.91 -8.14 5.95
N LEU A 148 -9.74 -8.14 6.59
CA LEU A 148 -8.48 -7.76 5.95
C LEU A 148 -8.16 -8.66 4.74
N ALA A 149 -8.38 -9.97 4.87
CA ALA A 149 -8.17 -10.92 3.77
C ALA A 149 -9.12 -10.66 2.59
N LYS A 150 -10.42 -10.41 2.86
CA LYS A 150 -11.39 -10.02 1.82
C LYS A 150 -10.98 -8.73 1.12
N LEU A 151 -10.57 -7.72 1.89
CA LEU A 151 -10.12 -6.43 1.35
C LEU A 151 -8.87 -6.58 0.47
N SER A 152 -7.91 -7.44 0.86
CA SER A 152 -6.72 -7.72 0.05
C SER A 152 -7.08 -8.33 -1.32
N ILE A 153 -8.04 -9.27 -1.34
CA ILE A 153 -8.55 -9.87 -2.58
C ILE A 153 -9.21 -8.79 -3.45
N ILE A 154 -10.12 -7.99 -2.89
CA ILE A 154 -10.83 -6.92 -3.60
C ILE A 154 -9.84 -5.90 -4.15
N GLN A 155 -8.90 -5.44 -3.32
CA GLN A 155 -7.85 -4.48 -3.68
C GLN A 155 -7.01 -4.99 -4.86
N THR A 156 -6.62 -6.26 -4.83
CA THR A 156 -5.86 -6.87 -5.92
C THR A 156 -6.68 -6.93 -7.21
N MET A 157 -7.93 -7.40 -7.14
CA MET A 157 -8.80 -7.47 -8.33
C MET A 157 -9.04 -6.09 -8.95
N VAL A 158 -9.34 -5.09 -8.13
CA VAL A 158 -9.50 -3.69 -8.58
C VAL A 158 -8.22 -3.18 -9.20
N SER A 159 -7.05 -3.45 -8.59
CA SER A 159 -5.76 -3.05 -9.14
C SER A 159 -5.50 -3.67 -10.51
N LEU A 160 -5.76 -4.98 -10.69
CA LEU A 160 -5.56 -5.69 -11.95
C LEU A 160 -6.52 -5.22 -13.04
N ILE A 161 -7.78 -4.95 -12.72
CA ILE A 161 -8.76 -4.42 -13.67
C ILE A 161 -8.32 -3.03 -14.15
N ILE A 162 -7.93 -2.13 -13.25
CA ILE A 162 -7.44 -0.80 -13.60
C ILE A 162 -6.16 -0.91 -14.42
N PHE A 163 -5.24 -1.79 -14.02
CA PHE A 163 -3.98 -2.03 -14.73
C PHE A 163 -4.21 -2.46 -16.18
N GLU A 164 -5.01 -3.50 -16.42
CA GLU A 164 -5.30 -3.97 -17.77
C GLU A 164 -6.09 -2.94 -18.60
N ALA A 165 -7.00 -2.19 -17.97
CA ALA A 165 -7.70 -1.10 -18.64
C ALA A 165 -6.72 0.02 -19.09
N MET A 166 -5.77 0.40 -18.24
CA MET A 166 -4.74 1.38 -18.58
C MET A 166 -3.85 0.91 -19.72
N LEU A 167 -3.40 -0.36 -19.68
CA LEU A 167 -2.63 -0.96 -20.77
C LEU A 167 -3.43 -0.98 -22.08
N ALA A 168 -4.72 -1.34 -22.03
CA ALA A 168 -5.58 -1.35 -23.21
C ALA A 168 -5.77 0.05 -23.84
N THR A 169 -5.70 1.11 -23.03
CA THR A 169 -5.73 2.51 -23.50
C THR A 169 -4.39 3.05 -23.99
N GLY A 170 -3.32 2.23 -23.95
CA GLY A 170 -1.99 2.61 -24.43
C GLY A 170 -1.15 3.41 -23.43
N PHE A 171 -1.47 3.35 -22.13
CA PHE A 171 -0.63 3.97 -21.11
C PHE A 171 0.70 3.21 -20.97
N ASP A 172 1.74 3.95 -20.58
CA ASP A 172 3.04 3.37 -20.23
C ASP A 172 2.90 2.28 -19.16
N PHE A 173 3.71 1.22 -19.27
CA PHE A 173 3.63 0.07 -18.40
C PHE A 173 3.94 0.42 -16.93
N LEU A 174 5.02 1.16 -16.67
CA LEU A 174 5.40 1.54 -15.31
C LEU A 174 4.35 2.48 -14.70
N LEU A 175 3.89 3.47 -15.48
CA LEU A 175 2.79 4.33 -15.07
C LEU A 175 1.55 3.52 -14.67
N SER A 176 1.18 2.52 -15.49
CA SER A 176 0.04 1.66 -15.24
C SER A 176 0.19 0.84 -13.96
N VAL A 177 1.38 0.27 -13.68
CA VAL A 177 1.65 -0.50 -12.46
C VAL A 177 1.48 0.37 -11.21
N PHE A 178 2.15 1.52 -11.15
CA PHE A 178 2.14 2.36 -9.96
C PHE A 178 0.81 3.09 -9.76
N LEU A 179 0.20 3.60 -10.83
CA LEU A 179 -1.05 4.34 -10.72
C LEU A 179 -2.24 3.42 -10.40
N SER A 180 -2.33 2.24 -11.01
CA SER A 180 -3.41 1.27 -10.70
C SER A 180 -3.37 0.83 -9.23
N SER A 181 -2.16 0.51 -8.74
CA SER A 181 -1.94 0.16 -7.34
C SER A 181 -2.27 1.33 -6.41
N GLY A 182 -1.84 2.54 -6.78
CA GLY A 182 -2.09 3.77 -6.03
C GLY A 182 -3.58 4.09 -5.91
N ILE A 183 -4.32 4.00 -7.03
CA ILE A 183 -5.77 4.21 -7.08
C ILE A 183 -6.50 3.15 -6.27
N SER A 184 -6.15 1.87 -6.46
CA SER A 184 -6.79 0.77 -5.72
C SER A 184 -6.61 0.93 -4.20
N ASN A 185 -5.38 1.24 -3.75
CA ASN A 185 -5.12 1.54 -2.34
C ASN A 185 -5.94 2.74 -1.85
N GLY A 186 -6.06 3.79 -2.66
CA GLY A 186 -6.87 4.97 -2.35
C GLY A 186 -8.36 4.63 -2.16
N ILE A 187 -8.95 3.83 -3.06
CA ILE A 187 -10.34 3.39 -2.97
C ILE A 187 -10.57 2.63 -1.65
N ILE A 188 -9.68 1.70 -1.31
CA ILE A 188 -9.79 0.94 -0.06
C ILE A 188 -9.64 1.83 1.16
N CYS A 189 -8.71 2.79 1.14
CA CYS A 189 -8.55 3.76 2.23
C CYS A 189 -9.81 4.61 2.44
N ILE A 190 -10.45 5.05 1.35
CA ILE A 190 -11.73 5.79 1.42
C ILE A 190 -12.81 4.91 2.04
N LEU A 191 -12.98 3.66 1.59
CA LEU A 191 -13.94 2.72 2.16
C LEU A 191 -13.69 2.47 3.66
N LEU A 192 -12.42 2.30 4.05
CA LEU A 192 -12.04 2.11 5.44
C LEU A 192 -12.25 3.37 6.29
N SER A 193 -12.07 4.56 5.71
CA SER A 193 -12.30 5.83 6.39
C SER A 193 -13.77 5.99 6.81
N PHE A 194 -14.72 5.55 5.99
CA PHE A 194 -16.14 5.53 6.35
C PHE A 194 -16.43 4.54 7.50
N SER A 195 -15.65 3.46 7.60
CA SER A 195 -15.78 2.44 8.65
C SER A 195 -15.19 2.85 10.01
N LEU A 196 -14.48 3.98 10.07
CA LEU A 196 -13.76 4.47 11.27
C LEU A 196 -14.68 4.74 12.46
N ARG A 197 -15.93 5.16 12.20
CA ARG A 197 -16.91 5.51 13.24
C ARG A 197 -17.57 4.31 13.91
N MET A 198 -17.31 3.08 13.47
CA MET A 198 -17.96 1.91 14.07
C MET A 198 -17.38 1.62 15.47
N PRO A 199 -18.22 1.61 16.54
CA PRO A 199 -17.78 1.24 17.88
C PRO A 199 -17.26 -0.20 17.87
N ILE A 200 -16.17 -0.44 18.58
CA ILE A 200 -15.63 -1.77 18.73
C ILE A 200 -16.29 -2.41 19.95
N LYS A 201 -17.02 -3.52 19.77
CA LYS A 201 -17.20 -4.47 20.86
C LYS A 201 -15.87 -5.19 21.03
N TRP A 202 -15.09 -4.79 22.02
CA TRP A 202 -14.07 -5.70 22.53
C TRP A 202 -14.83 -6.85 23.19
N ASN A 203 -14.64 -8.07 22.70
CA ASN A 203 -14.95 -9.23 23.51
C ASN A 203 -13.92 -9.24 24.64
N THR A 204 -14.21 -8.53 25.72
CA THR A 204 -13.67 -8.91 27.02
C THR A 204 -14.16 -10.32 27.25
N THR A 205 -13.21 -11.24 27.33
CA THR A 205 -13.47 -12.63 27.71
C THR A 205 -14.23 -12.69 29.04
#